data_AF-A0A6P0VMM8-F1
#
_entry.id   AF-A0A6P0VMM8-F1
#
_cell.length_a   1.000
_cell.length_b   1.000
_cell.length_c   1.000
_cell.angle_alpha   90.00
_cell.angle_beta   90.00
_cell.angle_gamma   90.00
#
_symmetry.space_group_name_H-M   'P 1'
#
loop_
_entity.id
_entity.type
_entity.pdbx_description
1 polymer ?
#
loop_
_entity_poly.entity_id
_entity_poly.type
_entity_poly.pdbx_seq_one_letter_code
_entity_poly.pdbx_strand_id
1 'polypeptide(L)'
;MNAVLENSPEVLTRIEKIENICGRDIGNKIEPLVEAAKGGILSAACSIAKHPSPHVALITGFFVPRATPPAAETDGPIGCAHLAAGLLKAGIPVR
;
A
#
# COMPACT_ATOMS: atom_id res chain seq x y z
N MET A 1 -27.20 -11.13 0.98
CA MET A 1 -26.16 -11.84 0.22
C MET A 1 -24.99 -12.06 1.16
N ASN A 2 -25.01 -13.22 1.81
CA ASN A 2 -24.01 -13.66 2.80
C ASN A 2 -22.83 -14.27 2.07
N ALA A 3 -21.66 -13.63 2.20
CA ALA A 3 -20.41 -14.26 2.59
C ALA A 3 -19.40 -13.11 2.70
N VAL A 4 -19.23 -12.60 3.92
CA VAL A 4 -17.95 -12.00 4.29
C VAL A 4 -16.95 -13.12 4.10
N LEU A 5 -16.23 -13.10 2.98
CA LEU A 5 -15.15 -14.02 2.72
C LEU A 5 -14.12 -13.78 3.84
N GLU A 6 -14.18 -14.61 4.88
CA GLU A 6 -13.02 -14.79 5.74
C GLU A 6 -11.87 -15.16 4.80
N ASN A 7 -10.82 -14.35 4.82
CA ASN A 7 -9.68 -14.56 3.94
C ASN A 7 -9.19 -16.00 4.15
N SER A 8 -9.22 -16.82 3.10
CA SER A 8 -8.67 -18.18 3.14
C SER A 8 -7.27 -18.13 3.78
N PRO A 9 -6.89 -19.14 4.59
CA PRO A 9 -5.54 -19.24 5.13
C PRO A 9 -4.46 -19.00 4.07
N GLU A 10 -4.69 -19.46 2.84
CA GLU A 10 -3.81 -19.22 1.71
C GLU A 10 -3.67 -17.73 1.35
N VAL A 11 -4.77 -16.98 1.34
CA VAL A 11 -4.77 -15.53 1.06
C VAL A 11 -4.00 -14.78 2.16
N LEU A 12 -4.24 -15.14 3.42
CA LEU A 12 -3.52 -14.55 4.55
C LEU A 12 -2.02 -14.79 4.44
N THR A 13 -1.60 -16.02 4.14
CA THR A 13 -0.19 -16.36 3.90
C THR A 13 0.40 -15.57 2.73
N ARG A 14 -0.35 -15.35 1.65
CA ARG A 14 0.14 -14.54 0.51
C ARG A 14 0.31 -13.07 0.87
N ILE A 15 -0.61 -12.50 1.66
CA ILE A 15 -0.51 -11.11 2.12
C ILE A 15 0.69 -10.93 3.05
N GLU A 16 0.90 -11.83 4.00
CA GLU A 16 2.08 -11.81 4.88
C GLU A 16 3.39 -11.91 4.07
N LYS A 17 3.43 -12.75 3.03
CA LYS A 17 4.59 -12.81 2.12
C LYS A 17 4.84 -11.48 1.39
N ILE A 18 3.79 -10.78 0.94
CA ILE A 18 3.93 -9.46 0.34
C ILE A 18 4.50 -8.46 1.36
N GLU A 19 3.97 -8.45 2.57
CA GLU A 19 4.45 -7.58 3.65
C GLU A 19 5.93 -7.83 3.98
N ASN A 20 6.34 -9.08 4.07
CA ASN A 20 7.74 -9.47 4.27
C ASN A 20 8.65 -9.07 3.09
N ILE A 21 8.15 -9.08 1.86
CA ILE A 21 8.91 -8.61 0.69
C ILE A 21 9.08 -7.09 0.74
N CYS A 22 8.01 -6.35 1.04
CA CYS A 22 8.04 -4.89 1.16
C CYS A 22 8.91 -4.41 2.33
N GLY A 23 8.91 -5.15 3.45
CA GLY A 23 9.69 -4.84 4.65
C GLY A 23 11.13 -5.35 4.64
N ARG A 24 11.64 -5.87 3.51
CA ARG A 24 13.02 -6.34 3.43
C ARG A 24 13.98 -5.15 3.57
N ASP A 25 14.84 -5.17 4.59
CA ASP A 25 15.91 -4.17 4.68
C ASP A 25 16.94 -4.35 3.55
N ILE A 26 17.34 -3.22 2.98
CA ILE A 26 18.35 -3.12 1.92
C ILE A 26 19.58 -2.31 2.38
N GLY A 27 19.77 -2.16 3.69
CA GLY A 27 20.85 -1.39 4.32
C GLY A 27 20.41 -0.07 4.93
N ASN A 28 19.10 0.16 5.04
CA ASN A 28 18.50 1.38 5.58
C ASN A 28 18.11 1.23 7.07
N LYS A 29 18.28 0.04 7.66
CA LYS A 29 17.98 -0.25 9.08
C LYS A 29 16.52 0.06 9.44
N ILE A 30 15.61 -0.44 8.62
CA ILE A 30 14.16 -0.17 8.72
C ILE A 30 13.43 -1.15 9.65
N GLU A 31 14.12 -2.08 10.32
CA GLU A 31 13.49 -3.14 11.12
C GLU A 31 12.50 -2.58 12.16
N PRO A 32 12.81 -1.50 12.91
CA PRO A 32 11.83 -0.93 13.84
C PRO A 32 10.55 -0.43 13.14
N LEU A 33 10.66 0.09 11.92
CA LEU A 33 9.52 0.54 11.12
C LEU A 33 8.69 -0.65 10.63
N VAL A 34 9.35 -1.72 10.19
CA VAL A 34 8.70 -2.95 9.73
C VAL A 34 7.92 -3.61 10.85
N GLU A 35 8.51 -3.72 12.05
CA GLU A 35 7.81 -4.26 13.22
C GLU A 35 6.62 -3.41 13.63
N ALA A 36 6.74 -2.09 13.59
CA ALA A 36 5.62 -1.18 13.89
C ALA A 36 4.49 -1.25 12.85
N ALA A 37 4.81 -1.59 11.59
CA ALA A 37 3.86 -1.65 10.48
C ALA A 37 3.22 -3.03 10.26
N LYS A 38 3.65 -4.06 11.00
CA LYS A 38 3.23 -5.45 10.80
C LYS A 38 1.70 -5.64 10.81
N GLY A 39 1.18 -6.34 9.80
CA GLY A 39 -0.25 -6.51 9.56
C GLY A 39 -0.94 -5.30 8.91
N GLY A 40 -0.21 -4.21 8.66
CA GLY A 40 -0.72 -2.97 8.09
C GLY A 40 -1.27 -3.16 6.68
N ILE A 41 -0.65 -4.02 5.86
CA ILE A 41 -1.15 -4.30 4.50
C ILE A 41 -2.54 -4.93 4.54
N LEU A 42 -2.74 -5.96 5.38
CA LEU A 42 -4.03 -6.63 5.50
C LEU A 42 -5.10 -5.68 6.06
N SER A 43 -4.74 -4.91 7.09
CA SER A 43 -5.62 -3.93 7.72
C SER A 43 -6.09 -2.87 6.71
N ALA A 44 -5.15 -2.29 5.94
CA ALA A 44 -5.45 -1.30 4.91
C ALA A 44 -6.36 -1.88 3.81
N ALA A 45 -6.03 -3.06 3.27
CA ALA A 45 -6.85 -3.72 2.26
C ALA A 45 -8.27 -4.01 2.76
N CYS A 46 -8.41 -4.50 4.00
CA CYS A 46 -9.71 -4.73 4.63
C CYS A 46 -10.49 -3.42 4.81
N SER A 47 -9.84 -2.33 5.21
CA SER A 47 -10.50 -1.05 5.44
C SER A 47 -11.17 -0.51 4.17
N ILE A 48 -10.53 -0.70 3.01
CA ILE A 48 -11.05 -0.28 1.71
C ILE A 48 -12.12 -1.26 1.24
N ALA A 49 -11.82 -2.57 1.24
CA ALA A 49 -12.70 -3.60 0.68
C ALA A 49 -14.03 -3.75 1.45
N LYS A 50 -14.02 -3.48 2.77
CA LYS A 50 -15.21 -3.58 3.62
C LYS A 50 -15.98 -2.26 3.73
N HIS A 51 -15.45 -1.15 3.20
CA HIS A 51 -16.17 0.10 3.18
C HIS A 51 -17.40 -0.02 2.26
N PRO A 52 -18.61 0.43 2.66
CA PRO A 52 -19.83 0.24 1.87
C PRO A 52 -19.85 1.02 0.55
N SER A 53 -19.06 2.09 0.46
CA SER A 53 -18.89 2.90 -0.75
C SER A 53 -17.47 3.47 -0.80
N PRO A 54 -16.45 2.66 -1.12
CA PRO A 54 -15.05 3.09 -1.04
C PRO A 54 -14.73 4.09 -2.14
N HIS A 55 -13.91 5.08 -1.79
CA HIS A 55 -13.38 6.04 -2.74
C HIS A 55 -12.05 6.55 -2.20
N VAL A 56 -11.00 6.47 -3.01
CA VAL A 56 -9.61 6.69 -2.56
C VAL A 56 -9.01 7.91 -3.26
N ALA A 57 -8.44 8.83 -2.47
CA ALA A 57 -7.54 9.85 -2.98
C ALA A 57 -6.10 9.43 -2.69
N LEU A 58 -5.20 9.60 -3.67
CA LEU A 58 -3.78 9.26 -3.51
C LEU A 58 -2.94 10.53 -3.47
N ILE A 59 -2.14 10.68 -2.41
CA ILE A 59 -1.30 11.85 -2.19
C ILE A 59 0.14 11.39 -2.08
N THR A 60 1.02 11.98 -2.87
CA THR A 60 2.44 11.67 -2.87
C THR A 60 3.27 12.85 -3.35
N GLY A 61 4.59 12.75 -3.18
CA GLY A 61 5.55 13.78 -3.49
C GLY A 61 6.35 14.16 -2.25
N PHE A 62 7.66 13.93 -2.31
CA PHE A 62 8.60 14.38 -1.29
C PHE A 62 9.59 15.34 -1.95
N PHE A 63 9.58 16.60 -1.53
CA PHE A 63 10.43 17.62 -2.13
C PHE A 63 11.89 17.45 -1.69
N VAL A 64 12.81 17.43 -2.65
CA VAL A 64 14.26 17.32 -2.44
C VAL A 64 14.91 18.68 -2.75
N PRO A 65 15.21 19.50 -1.72
CA PRO A 65 15.71 20.86 -1.94
C PRO A 65 17.08 20.93 -2.61
N ARG A 66 17.87 19.86 -2.51
CA ARG A 66 19.24 19.77 -3.01
C ARG A 66 19.36 19.06 -4.36
N ALA A 67 18.24 18.68 -4.99
CA ALA A 67 18.25 18.19 -6.37
C ALA A 67 18.61 19.32 -7.35
N THR A 68 19.01 18.98 -8.58
CA THR A 68 19.35 19.95 -9.63
C THR A 68 18.50 19.73 -10.88
N PRO A 69 17.39 20.49 -11.09
CA PRO A 69 16.81 21.49 -10.18
C PRO A 69 16.13 20.86 -8.94
N PRO A 70 15.81 21.64 -7.89
CA PRO A 70 14.99 21.17 -6.77
C PRO A 70 13.66 20.61 -7.29
N ALA A 71 13.33 19.38 -6.89
CA ALA A 71 12.22 18.63 -7.46
C ALA A 71 11.65 17.63 -6.45
N ALA A 72 10.50 17.05 -6.77
CA ALA A 72 10.00 15.88 -6.05
C ALA A 72 10.91 14.67 -6.30
N GLU A 73 11.09 13.80 -5.30
CA GLU A 73 11.78 12.54 -5.46
C GLU A 73 10.96 11.52 -6.26
N THR A 74 11.61 10.41 -6.61
CA THR A 74 10.99 9.32 -7.37
C THR A 74 10.21 8.33 -6.53
N ASP A 75 10.50 8.25 -5.22
CA ASP A 75 9.73 7.45 -4.27
C ASP A 75 8.36 8.10 -4.03
N GLY A 76 7.32 7.27 -4.08
CA GLY A 76 5.92 7.70 -3.98
C GLY A 76 5.14 7.73 -5.31
N PRO A 77 5.50 8.56 -6.32
CA PRO A 77 4.74 8.68 -7.57
C PRO A 77 4.47 7.34 -8.28
N ILE A 78 5.49 6.48 -8.37
CA ILE A 78 5.37 5.19 -9.06
C ILE A 78 4.43 4.25 -8.28
N GLY A 79 4.54 4.23 -6.95
CA GLY A 79 3.67 3.43 -6.08
C GLY A 79 2.21 3.88 -6.17
N CYS A 80 1.97 5.19 -6.18
CA CYS A 80 0.63 5.75 -6.34
C CYS A 80 0.03 5.42 -7.71
N ALA A 81 0.80 5.50 -8.79
CA ALA A 81 0.31 5.11 -10.12
C ALA A 81 -0.11 3.64 -10.19
N HIS A 82 0.68 2.73 -9.59
CA HIS A 82 0.34 1.31 -9.51
C HIS A 82 -0.89 1.06 -8.62
N LEU A 83 -0.96 1.73 -7.47
CA LEU A 83 -2.10 1.61 -6.57
C LEU A 83 -3.39 2.13 -7.22
N ALA A 84 -3.33 3.24 -7.95
CA ALA A 84 -4.44 3.77 -8.72
C ALA A 84 -4.94 2.74 -9.74
N ALA A 85 -4.04 2.19 -10.54
CA ALA A 85 -4.39 1.17 -11.54
C ALA A 85 -5.01 -0.08 -10.90
N GLY A 86 -4.46 -0.56 -9.78
CA GLY A 86 -4.97 -1.72 -9.04
C GLY A 86 -6.36 -1.48 -8.45
N LEU A 87 -6.58 -0.34 -7.80
CA LEU A 87 -7.87 0.03 -7.23
C LEU A 87 -8.94 0.21 -8.30
N LEU A 88 -8.62 0.90 -9.40
CA LEU A 88 -9.52 1.04 -10.54
C LEU A 88 -9.88 -0.32 -11.15
N LYS A 89 -8.92 -1.23 -11.26
CA LYS A 89 -9.15 -2.61 -11.74
C LYS A 89 -10.05 -3.40 -10.80
N ALA A 90 -10.00 -3.13 -9.49
CA ALA A 90 -10.86 -3.72 -8.47
C ALA A 90 -12.24 -3.04 -8.37
N GLY A 91 -12.55 -2.06 -9.23
CA GLY A 91 -13.82 -1.34 -9.22
C GLY A 91 -13.92 -0.26 -8.14
N ILE A 92 -12.80 0.12 -7.52
CA ILE A 92 -12.72 1.18 -6.51
C ILE A 92 -12.34 2.48 -7.21
N PRO A 93 -13.18 3.53 -7.16
CA PRO A 93 -12.83 4.82 -7.75
C PRO A 93 -11.59 5.43 -7.10
N VAL A 94 -10.78 6.08 -7.92
CA VAL A 94 -9.58 6.84 -7.51
C VAL A 94 -9.67 8.25 -8.11
N ARG A 95 -9.31 9.28 -7.34
CA ARG A 95 -9.25 10.69 -7.78
C ARG A 95 -7.93 11.34 -7.43
#